data_AF-A0A928KR86-F1
#
_entry.id   AF-A0A928KR86-F1
#
_cell.length_a   1.000
_cell.length_b   1.000
_cell.length_c   1.000
_cell.angle_alpha   90.00
_cell.angle_beta   90.00
_cell.angle_gamma   90.00
#
_symmetry.space_group_name_H-M   'P 1'
#
loop_
_entity.id
_entity.type
_entity.pdbx_description
1 polymer ?
#
loop_
_entity_poly.entity_id
_entity_poly.type
_entity_poly.pdbx_seq_one_letter_code
_entity_poly.pdbx_strand_id
1 'polypeptide(L)'
;MKYFLRVLLVLVLAVAVVFGVYYYTNGNPFQHNTAELTTASQAPATEKNANRVLIASLPEEDYYLYKGTRGVVLTHGKNEYEFTDWSRLIDEEPPEMVLVDYDRDKQKELLIKVVSEKNSTTGELNYDVYLLNEGKNEEGKTVYSVFPATKETWADILDRQIREEVGQLKSCKKTIQVSMNAKSKTITYDAKTGVATDGYNGYACALQKDGSYLTFSGWTKGKGEYSINNKKEICVKVEVNITYKEVPTVQTAGHIVFKLSFRDGKFYVKNKSMNFTAADEYRVSDPRTAQTAPWSYGETNTDPRSDYSDRVIDWIKYSTKYKSDVSEQSMSFAEEMTDIRGVRRVYVTNSYLELTAKDGFSFDTGARRRGEFSVVINRGSDEQYDIAYTAKVTEINGTEVLRISFDKAYPQSEIHSIEINYGAK
;
A
#
# COMPACT_ATOMS: atom_id res chain seq x y z
N MET A 1 -19.94 -48.04 -16.62
CA MET A 1 -20.10 -47.07 -15.51
C MET A 1 -18.94 -46.07 -15.36
N LYS A 2 -17.65 -46.48 -15.39
CA LYS A 2 -16.50 -45.55 -15.23
C LYS A 2 -16.38 -44.47 -16.33
N TYR A 3 -16.73 -44.79 -17.58
CA TYR A 3 -16.69 -43.82 -18.69
C TYR A 3 -17.82 -42.79 -18.61
N PHE A 4 -19.02 -43.21 -18.19
CA PHE A 4 -20.16 -42.32 -18.00
C PHE A 4 -19.88 -41.28 -16.90
N LEU A 5 -19.24 -41.72 -15.80
CA LEU A 5 -18.85 -40.81 -14.71
C LEU A 5 -17.81 -39.77 -15.15
N ARG A 6 -16.85 -40.16 -16.01
CA ARG A 6 -15.84 -39.23 -16.56
C ARG A 6 -16.46 -38.22 -17.52
N VAL A 7 -17.40 -38.65 -18.37
CA VAL A 7 -18.12 -37.74 -19.28
C VAL A 7 -18.99 -36.77 -18.49
N LEU A 8 -19.68 -37.23 -17.44
CA LEU A 8 -20.47 -36.38 -16.56
C LEU A 8 -19.60 -35.32 -15.85
N LEU A 9 -18.42 -35.71 -15.36
CA LEU A 9 -17.52 -34.82 -14.64
C LEU A 9 -16.91 -33.74 -15.54
N VAL A 10 -16.60 -34.08 -16.81
CA VAL A 10 -16.17 -33.11 -17.82
C VAL A 10 -17.31 -32.15 -18.18
N LEU A 11 -18.55 -32.65 -18.28
CA LEU A 11 -19.73 -31.80 -18.52
C LEU A 11 -20.01 -30.84 -17.37
N VAL A 12 -19.88 -31.30 -16.11
CA VAL A 12 -20.03 -30.44 -14.93
C VAL A 12 -18.95 -29.36 -14.87
N LEU A 13 -17.69 -29.70 -15.19
CA LEU A 13 -16.60 -28.72 -15.30
C LEU A 13 -16.85 -27.72 -16.44
N ALA A 14 -17.32 -28.17 -17.59
CA ALA A 14 -17.65 -27.29 -18.70
C ALA A 14 -18.79 -26.34 -18.35
N VAL A 15 -19.86 -26.83 -17.70
CA VAL A 15 -20.97 -26.01 -17.23
C VAL A 15 -20.53 -25.06 -16.13
N ALA A 16 -19.65 -25.47 -15.20
CA ALA A 16 -19.12 -24.60 -14.15
C ALA A 16 -18.18 -23.51 -14.69
N VAL A 17 -17.40 -23.80 -15.75
CA VAL A 17 -16.59 -22.78 -16.43
C VAL A 17 -17.48 -21.82 -17.22
N VAL A 18 -18.50 -22.32 -17.93
CA VAL A 18 -19.44 -21.46 -18.67
C VAL A 18 -20.29 -20.61 -17.72
N PHE A 19 -20.80 -21.18 -16.63
CA PHE A 19 -21.51 -20.42 -15.58
C PHE A 19 -20.57 -19.50 -14.79
N GLY A 20 -19.33 -19.91 -14.52
CA GLY A 20 -18.34 -19.08 -13.85
C GLY A 20 -17.91 -17.90 -14.71
N VAL A 21 -17.71 -18.10 -16.01
CA VAL A 21 -17.46 -17.03 -16.99
C VAL A 21 -18.70 -16.17 -17.16
N TYR A 22 -19.90 -16.75 -17.28
CA TYR A 22 -21.15 -16.00 -17.37
C TYR A 22 -21.43 -15.19 -16.10
N TYR A 23 -21.14 -15.71 -14.91
CA TYR A 23 -21.29 -14.99 -13.64
C TYR A 23 -20.17 -13.94 -13.47
N TYR A 24 -18.97 -14.19 -13.99
CA TYR A 24 -17.89 -13.20 -14.02
C TYR A 24 -18.17 -12.06 -15.03
N THR A 25 -18.80 -12.36 -16.18
CA THR A 25 -19.14 -11.36 -17.19
C THR A 25 -20.49 -10.69 -16.95
N ASN A 26 -21.46 -11.37 -16.34
CA ASN A 26 -22.85 -10.91 -16.18
C ASN A 26 -23.37 -10.93 -14.72
N GLY A 27 -22.65 -11.52 -13.74
CA GLY A 27 -23.08 -11.64 -12.34
C GLY A 27 -22.78 -10.42 -11.46
N ASN A 28 -22.11 -9.44 -12.03
CA ASN A 28 -22.31 -8.02 -11.77
C ASN A 28 -21.69 -7.33 -12.98
N PRO A 29 -22.46 -6.94 -14.01
CA PRO A 29 -22.00 -5.75 -14.70
C PRO A 29 -21.88 -4.73 -13.57
N PHE A 30 -20.68 -4.22 -13.33
CA PHE A 30 -20.61 -2.81 -12.95
C PHE A 30 -21.55 -2.15 -13.94
N GLN A 31 -22.75 -1.79 -13.50
CA GLN A 31 -23.54 -0.88 -14.27
C GLN A 31 -22.58 0.28 -14.41
N HIS A 32 -22.04 0.42 -15.62
CA HIS A 32 -21.38 1.64 -16.03
C HIS A 32 -22.49 2.68 -15.97
N ASN A 33 -22.80 3.13 -14.76
CA ASN A 33 -23.28 4.47 -14.54
C ASN A 33 -22.06 5.29 -14.90
N THR A 34 -21.85 5.51 -16.21
CA THR A 34 -21.30 6.78 -16.66
C THR A 34 -22.05 7.80 -15.85
N ALA A 35 -21.38 8.41 -14.87
CA ALA A 35 -21.96 9.47 -14.07
C ALA A 35 -22.65 10.42 -15.04
N GLU A 36 -23.98 10.38 -15.06
CA GLU A 36 -24.74 11.18 -15.99
C GLU A 36 -24.45 12.63 -15.64
N LEU A 37 -24.14 13.43 -16.66
CA LEU A 37 -23.97 14.87 -16.50
C LEU A 37 -25.27 15.40 -15.93
N THR A 38 -25.30 15.71 -14.65
CA THR A 38 -26.45 16.33 -14.01
C THR A 38 -26.25 17.84 -14.12
N THR A 39 -27.04 18.47 -14.98
CA THR A 39 -27.18 19.92 -15.00
C THR A 39 -28.19 20.31 -13.93
N ALA A 40 -27.78 21.08 -12.93
CA ALA A 40 -28.73 21.67 -11.99
C ALA A 40 -29.39 22.89 -12.63
N SER A 41 -30.70 22.82 -12.88
CA SER A 41 -31.51 23.97 -13.29
C SER A 41 -31.98 24.78 -12.08
N GLN A 42 -32.08 26.09 -12.24
CA GLN A 42 -32.59 27.00 -11.21
C GLN A 42 -33.99 26.57 -10.73
N ALA A 43 -34.16 26.39 -9.43
CA ALA A 43 -35.47 26.04 -8.87
C ALA A 43 -36.47 27.20 -9.11
N PRO A 44 -37.71 26.93 -9.57
CA PRO A 44 -38.74 27.97 -9.66
C PRO A 44 -39.02 28.53 -8.26
N ALA A 45 -39.20 29.86 -8.18
CA ALA A 45 -39.31 30.61 -6.92
C ALA A 45 -40.45 30.18 -5.97
N THR A 46 -41.34 29.28 -6.40
CA THR A 46 -42.53 28.81 -5.69
C THR A 46 -42.35 27.54 -4.85
N GLU A 47 -41.21 26.84 -4.93
CA GLU A 47 -40.88 25.71 -4.03
C GLU A 47 -39.65 26.04 -3.16
N LYS A 48 -39.71 27.12 -2.38
CA LYS A 48 -38.74 27.30 -1.29
C LYS A 48 -38.97 26.18 -0.26
N ASN A 49 -38.10 25.17 -0.25
CA ASN A 49 -38.07 24.13 0.77
C ASN A 49 -37.93 24.78 2.16
N ALA A 50 -39.04 24.97 2.87
CA ALA A 50 -39.09 25.68 4.15
C ALA A 50 -38.33 24.96 5.28
N ASN A 51 -37.98 23.68 5.08
CA ASN A 51 -37.15 22.89 5.98
C ASN A 51 -35.84 22.53 5.27
N ARG A 52 -34.82 23.37 5.43
CA ARG A 52 -33.44 23.07 5.02
C ARG A 52 -32.47 23.45 6.12
N VAL A 53 -31.38 22.68 6.25
CA VAL A 53 -30.35 22.88 7.27
C VAL A 53 -29.07 23.31 6.56
N LEU A 54 -28.45 24.42 6.98
CA LEU A 54 -27.15 24.84 6.47
C LEU A 54 -26.09 23.84 6.95
N ILE A 55 -25.32 23.29 6.03
CA ILE A 55 -24.31 22.25 6.32
C ILE A 55 -22.89 22.70 6.01
N ALA A 56 -22.70 23.62 5.06
CA ALA A 56 -21.40 24.25 4.76
C ALA A 56 -21.58 25.60 4.07
N SER A 57 -20.55 26.45 4.08
CA SER A 57 -20.59 27.74 3.38
C SER A 57 -19.20 28.30 3.07
N LEU A 58 -19.09 29.12 2.01
CA LEU A 58 -17.99 30.04 1.76
C LEU A 58 -18.58 31.47 1.71
N PRO A 59 -18.75 32.14 2.86
CA PRO A 59 -19.50 33.40 2.93
C PRO A 59 -18.87 34.55 2.12
N GLU A 60 -17.54 34.61 2.05
CA GLU A 60 -16.82 35.64 1.28
C GLU A 60 -17.08 35.55 -0.23
N GLU A 61 -17.49 34.38 -0.70
CA GLU A 61 -17.73 34.06 -2.10
C GLU A 61 -19.24 33.77 -2.35
N ASP A 62 -20.09 34.10 -1.36
CA ASP A 62 -21.57 34.01 -1.40
C ASP A 62 -22.11 32.59 -1.71
N TYR A 63 -21.39 31.55 -1.27
CA TYR A 63 -21.82 30.15 -1.39
C TYR A 63 -22.35 29.59 -0.07
N TYR A 64 -23.55 29.00 -0.11
CA TYR A 64 -24.18 28.35 1.04
C TYR A 64 -24.78 27.01 0.63
N LEU A 65 -24.36 25.93 1.27
CA LEU A 65 -24.81 24.57 1.00
C LEU A 65 -25.77 24.11 2.09
N TYR A 66 -26.93 23.62 1.67
CA TYR A 66 -27.99 23.17 2.56
C TYR A 66 -28.38 21.72 2.29
N LYS A 67 -28.69 20.96 3.34
CA LYS A 67 -29.46 19.71 3.24
C LYS A 67 -30.94 20.05 3.24
N GLY A 68 -31.63 19.77 2.14
CA GLY A 68 -33.08 19.87 2.01
C GLY A 68 -33.77 18.51 2.18
N THR A 69 -35.11 18.53 2.17
CA THR A 69 -35.93 17.31 2.27
C THR A 69 -35.71 16.37 1.09
N ARG A 70 -35.61 16.91 -0.13
CA ARG A 70 -35.54 16.13 -1.38
C ARG A 70 -34.13 15.98 -1.94
N GLY A 71 -33.16 16.75 -1.46
CA GLY A 71 -31.79 16.71 -1.96
C GLY A 71 -30.92 17.77 -1.30
N VAL A 72 -29.86 18.15 -1.99
CA VAL A 72 -28.94 19.21 -1.58
C VAL A 72 -29.30 20.50 -2.30
N VAL A 73 -29.22 21.63 -1.61
CA VAL A 73 -29.47 22.95 -2.21
C VAL A 73 -28.23 23.81 -2.07
N LEU A 74 -27.68 24.28 -3.18
CA LEU A 74 -26.64 25.30 -3.21
C LEU A 74 -27.29 26.66 -3.45
N THR A 75 -27.01 27.62 -2.59
CA THR A 75 -27.29 29.04 -2.84
C THR A 75 -26.00 29.71 -3.30
N HIS A 76 -26.07 30.43 -4.41
CA HIS A 76 -25.00 31.30 -4.91
C HIS A 76 -25.64 32.64 -5.31
N GLY A 77 -25.33 33.71 -4.58
CA GLY A 77 -26.05 34.97 -4.76
C GLY A 77 -27.50 34.87 -4.31
N LYS A 78 -28.40 35.32 -5.19
CA LYS A 78 -29.87 35.24 -4.97
C LYS A 78 -30.50 33.98 -5.55
N ASN A 79 -29.69 33.11 -6.15
CA ASN A 79 -30.14 31.93 -6.88
C ASN A 79 -29.96 30.67 -6.05
N GLU A 80 -30.88 29.72 -6.25
CA GLU A 80 -30.85 28.41 -5.61
C GLU A 80 -30.80 27.30 -6.66
N TYR A 81 -29.98 26.29 -6.40
CA TYR A 81 -29.71 25.15 -7.26
C TYR A 81 -29.94 23.87 -6.47
N GLU A 82 -30.81 22.98 -6.95
CA GLU A 82 -31.13 21.72 -6.27
C GLU A 82 -30.43 20.54 -6.95
N PHE A 83 -29.87 19.65 -6.14
CA PHE A 83 -29.19 18.42 -6.56
C PHE A 83 -29.84 17.23 -5.83
N THR A 84 -30.52 16.37 -6.58
CA THR A 84 -31.26 15.23 -6.01
C THR A 84 -30.41 13.98 -5.84
N ASP A 85 -29.31 13.89 -6.58
CA ASP A 85 -28.54 12.64 -6.74
C ASP A 85 -27.31 12.57 -5.84
N TRP A 86 -27.19 13.53 -4.91
CA TRP A 86 -26.09 13.58 -3.96
C TRP A 86 -26.35 12.68 -2.76
N SER A 87 -25.27 12.30 -2.09
CA SER A 87 -25.33 11.51 -0.87
C SER A 87 -26.30 12.09 0.17
N ARG A 88 -27.14 11.22 0.75
CA ARG A 88 -28.01 11.56 1.89
C ARG A 88 -27.26 11.65 3.21
N LEU A 89 -26.04 11.15 3.27
CA LEU A 89 -25.13 11.20 4.43
C LEU A 89 -24.29 12.48 4.46
N ILE A 90 -24.55 13.44 3.56
CA ILE A 90 -23.79 14.68 3.39
C ILE A 90 -23.60 15.52 4.67
N ASP A 91 -24.45 15.34 5.68
CA ASP A 91 -24.43 16.04 6.96
C ASP A 91 -23.91 15.19 8.14
N GLU A 92 -23.42 13.97 7.90
CA GLU A 92 -22.72 13.17 8.92
C GLU A 92 -21.44 13.89 9.39
N GLU A 93 -20.76 14.59 8.48
CA GLU A 93 -19.69 15.54 8.77
C GLU A 93 -19.92 16.82 7.96
N PRO A 94 -19.46 18.00 8.43
CA PRO A 94 -19.53 19.23 7.64
C PRO A 94 -18.83 19.07 6.28
N PRO A 95 -19.51 19.32 5.15
CA PRO A 95 -18.87 19.29 3.83
C PRO A 95 -17.68 20.23 3.73
N GLU A 96 -16.62 19.79 3.06
CA GLU A 96 -15.47 20.63 2.73
C GLU A 96 -15.73 21.32 1.39
N MET A 97 -15.82 22.65 1.41
CA MET A 97 -16.04 23.47 0.21
C MET A 97 -14.77 24.24 -0.15
N VAL A 98 -14.35 24.16 -1.41
CA VAL A 98 -13.11 24.78 -1.87
C VAL A 98 -13.31 25.38 -3.26
N LEU A 99 -13.03 26.69 -3.40
CA LEU A 99 -12.93 27.35 -4.71
C LEU A 99 -11.49 27.30 -5.23
N VAL A 100 -11.32 26.82 -6.46
CA VAL A 100 -10.03 26.68 -7.12
C VAL A 100 -10.20 26.62 -8.65
N ASP A 101 -9.30 27.25 -9.38
CA ASP A 101 -9.12 27.04 -10.82
C ASP A 101 -8.48 25.66 -11.05
N TYR A 102 -9.34 24.65 -11.17
CA TYR A 102 -8.95 23.25 -11.17
C TYR A 102 -8.55 22.77 -12.57
N ASP A 103 -9.26 23.25 -13.59
CA ASP A 103 -9.03 22.90 -14.99
C ASP A 103 -8.02 23.82 -15.72
N ARG A 104 -7.64 24.93 -15.08
CA ARG A 104 -6.64 25.92 -15.52
C ARG A 104 -7.14 26.85 -16.63
N ASP A 105 -8.44 27.10 -16.69
CA ASP A 105 -9.05 28.06 -17.60
C ASP A 105 -9.11 29.51 -17.07
N LYS A 106 -8.63 29.73 -15.84
CA LYS A 106 -8.65 31.00 -15.06
C LYS A 106 -9.99 31.35 -14.42
N GLN A 107 -11.00 30.50 -14.54
CA GLN A 107 -12.21 30.54 -13.74
C GLN A 107 -12.03 29.63 -12.53
N LYS A 108 -12.81 29.85 -11.47
CA LYS A 108 -12.72 29.00 -10.27
C LYS A 108 -13.91 28.05 -10.30
N GLU A 109 -13.64 26.77 -10.09
CA GLU A 109 -14.67 25.75 -9.86
C GLU A 109 -14.85 25.54 -8.36
N LEU A 110 -16.05 25.15 -7.98
CA LEU A 110 -16.37 24.79 -6.60
C LEU A 110 -16.22 23.27 -6.44
N LEU A 111 -15.26 22.87 -5.61
CA LEU A 111 -15.12 21.50 -5.13
C LEU A 111 -15.89 21.32 -3.82
N ILE A 112 -16.67 20.25 -3.73
CA ILE A 112 -17.41 19.90 -2.52
C ILE A 112 -17.13 18.44 -2.18
N LYS A 113 -16.43 18.19 -1.06
CA LYS A 113 -16.23 16.85 -0.51
C LYS A 113 -17.31 16.56 0.52
N VAL A 114 -17.96 15.41 0.41
CA VAL A 114 -19.05 15.00 1.28
C VAL A 114 -18.90 13.56 1.69
N VAL A 115 -19.50 13.17 2.82
CA VAL A 115 -19.63 11.76 3.20
C VAL A 115 -20.62 11.08 2.25
N SER A 116 -20.21 9.98 1.62
CA SER A 116 -21.02 9.20 0.67
C SER A 116 -21.47 7.85 1.22
N GLU A 117 -20.65 7.20 2.04
CA GLU A 117 -21.00 5.94 2.69
C GLU A 117 -20.50 5.91 4.14
N LYS A 118 -21.13 5.07 4.96
CA LYS A 118 -20.73 4.78 6.34
C LYS A 118 -20.76 3.28 6.55
N ASN A 119 -19.62 2.70 6.92
CA ASN A 119 -19.55 1.29 7.29
C ASN A 119 -20.31 1.07 8.60
N SER A 120 -21.36 0.25 8.57
CA SER A 120 -22.22 0.01 9.72
C SER A 120 -21.54 -0.73 10.87
N THR A 121 -20.43 -1.42 10.61
CA THR A 121 -19.69 -2.22 11.60
C THR A 121 -18.53 -1.44 12.19
N THR A 122 -17.72 -0.79 11.36
CA THR A 122 -16.52 -0.07 11.80
C THR A 122 -16.77 1.41 12.10
N GLY A 123 -17.89 1.96 11.62
CA GLY A 123 -18.19 3.40 11.69
C GLY A 123 -17.39 4.25 10.70
N GLU A 124 -16.54 3.61 9.88
CA GLU A 124 -15.66 4.27 8.93
C GLU A 124 -16.44 4.96 7.81
N LEU A 125 -16.02 6.19 7.47
CA LEU A 125 -16.67 7.01 6.46
C LEU A 125 -15.94 6.92 5.11
N ASN A 126 -16.73 7.03 4.05
CA ASN A 126 -16.28 7.23 2.67
C ASN A 126 -16.73 8.58 2.17
N TYR A 127 -15.98 9.12 1.22
CA TYR A 127 -16.22 10.46 0.71
C TYR A 127 -16.30 10.46 -0.81
N ASP A 128 -17.22 11.25 -1.35
CA ASP A 128 -17.27 11.65 -2.75
C ASP A 128 -16.85 13.11 -2.88
N VAL A 129 -16.35 13.49 -4.06
CA VAL A 129 -16.04 14.90 -4.39
C VAL A 129 -16.84 15.31 -5.61
N TYR A 130 -17.57 16.41 -5.53
CA TYR A 130 -18.26 17.02 -6.66
C TYR A 130 -17.51 18.26 -7.13
N LEU A 131 -17.17 18.31 -8.41
CA LEU A 131 -16.66 19.51 -9.07
C LEU A 131 -17.80 20.20 -9.81
N LEU A 132 -18.09 21.45 -9.42
CA LEU A 132 -19.14 22.27 -9.99
C LEU A 132 -18.50 23.36 -10.85
N ASN A 133 -18.77 23.30 -12.15
CA ASN A 133 -18.34 24.33 -13.10
C ASN A 133 -19.52 25.27 -13.40
N GLU A 134 -19.32 26.57 -13.18
CA GLU A 134 -20.33 27.60 -13.46
C GLU A 134 -20.36 27.91 -14.96
N GLY A 135 -21.55 27.85 -15.55
CA GLY A 135 -21.79 28.24 -16.93
C GLY A 135 -23.00 29.15 -17.08
N LYS A 136 -23.29 29.52 -18.32
CA LYS A 136 -24.53 30.20 -18.70
C LYS A 136 -25.33 29.29 -19.63
N ASN A 137 -26.64 29.19 -19.42
CA ASN A 137 -27.54 28.56 -20.38
C ASN A 137 -27.84 29.51 -21.57
N GLU A 138 -28.63 29.05 -22.53
CA GLU A 138 -29.03 29.84 -23.71
C GLU A 138 -29.77 31.15 -23.35
N GLU A 139 -30.41 31.20 -22.18
CA GLU A 139 -31.11 32.38 -21.65
C GLU A 139 -30.19 33.33 -20.84
N GLY A 140 -28.89 33.02 -20.74
CA GLY A 140 -27.94 33.81 -19.95
C GLY A 140 -28.05 33.63 -18.43
N LYS A 141 -28.81 32.65 -17.94
CA LYS A 141 -28.90 32.30 -16.52
C LYS A 141 -27.72 31.43 -16.10
N THR A 142 -27.21 31.66 -14.89
CA THR A 142 -26.17 30.80 -14.30
C THR A 142 -26.71 29.38 -14.12
N VAL A 143 -25.93 28.39 -14.56
CA VAL A 143 -26.17 26.95 -14.37
C VAL A 143 -24.88 26.28 -13.90
N TYR A 144 -24.99 25.14 -13.23
CA TYR A 144 -23.84 24.33 -12.85
C TYR A 144 -23.81 23.02 -13.60
N SER A 145 -22.66 22.73 -14.21
CA SER A 145 -22.31 21.37 -14.65
C SER A 145 -21.64 20.66 -13.48
N VAL A 146 -22.17 19.49 -13.10
CA VAL A 146 -21.66 18.71 -11.97
C VAL A 146 -20.86 17.51 -12.48
N PHE A 147 -19.63 17.39 -12.01
CA PHE A 147 -18.74 16.27 -12.31
C PHE A 147 -18.42 15.52 -11.01
N PRO A 148 -19.11 14.40 -10.74
CA PRO A 148 -18.86 13.63 -9.53
C PRO A 148 -17.58 12.78 -9.67
N ALA A 149 -16.79 12.76 -8.60
CA ALA A 149 -15.73 11.81 -8.36
C ALA A 149 -16.20 10.87 -7.24
N THR A 150 -16.80 9.76 -7.65
CA THR A 150 -17.37 8.70 -6.79
C THR A 150 -16.48 7.46 -6.82
N LYS A 151 -16.88 6.42 -6.09
CA LYS A 151 -16.22 5.11 -6.11
C LYS A 151 -16.01 4.56 -7.52
N GLU A 152 -16.99 4.70 -8.40
CA GLU A 152 -16.92 4.23 -9.78
C GLU A 152 -15.89 5.03 -10.60
N THR A 153 -15.70 6.31 -10.27
CA THR A 153 -14.82 7.21 -11.02
C THR A 153 -13.35 6.82 -10.91
N TRP A 154 -12.83 6.54 -9.71
CA TRP A 154 -11.42 6.17 -9.57
C TRP A 154 -11.13 4.81 -10.20
N ALA A 155 -12.08 3.87 -10.09
CA ALA A 155 -11.94 2.53 -10.65
C ALA A 155 -11.85 2.60 -12.18
N ASP A 156 -12.77 3.33 -12.80
CA ASP A 156 -12.79 3.57 -14.24
C ASP A 156 -11.53 4.33 -14.73
N ILE A 157 -11.03 5.31 -13.96
CA ILE A 157 -9.78 6.00 -14.29
C ILE A 157 -8.60 5.03 -14.32
N LEU A 158 -8.44 4.21 -13.28
CA LEU A 158 -7.36 3.23 -13.22
C LEU A 158 -7.47 2.22 -14.36
N ASP A 159 -8.66 1.66 -14.57
CA ASP A 159 -8.87 0.63 -15.59
C ASP A 159 -8.66 1.15 -17.02
N ARG A 160 -9.03 2.40 -17.31
CA ARG A 160 -8.83 3.00 -18.64
C ARG A 160 -7.43 3.56 -18.86
N GLN A 161 -6.81 4.16 -17.84
CA GLN A 161 -5.60 4.97 -18.02
C GLN A 161 -4.33 4.24 -17.59
N ILE A 162 -4.43 3.23 -16.72
CA ILE A 162 -3.30 2.64 -16.03
C ILE A 162 -3.25 1.12 -16.27
N ARG A 163 -2.03 0.63 -16.52
CA ARG A 163 -1.69 -0.78 -16.46
C ARG A 163 -1.11 -1.04 -15.09
N GLU A 164 -1.71 -1.98 -14.36
CA GLU A 164 -1.27 -2.36 -13.02
C GLU A 164 -0.90 -3.84 -13.04
N GLU A 165 0.30 -4.16 -12.53
CA GLU A 165 0.77 -5.52 -12.37
C GLU A 165 1.31 -5.66 -10.95
N VAL A 166 0.77 -6.64 -10.23
CA VAL A 166 1.21 -6.98 -8.87
C VAL A 166 1.74 -8.39 -8.88
N GLY A 167 2.90 -8.59 -8.27
CA GLY A 167 3.53 -9.89 -8.18
C GLY A 167 4.60 -9.94 -7.11
N GLN A 168 5.16 -11.12 -6.90
CA GLN A 168 6.24 -11.34 -5.95
C GLN A 168 7.58 -11.40 -6.69
N LEU A 169 8.64 -10.80 -6.11
CA LEU A 169 9.95 -10.80 -6.76
C LEU A 169 10.52 -12.22 -6.88
N LYS A 170 11.19 -12.49 -8.01
CA LYS A 170 11.88 -13.76 -8.24
C LYS A 170 13.07 -13.94 -7.30
N SER A 171 13.78 -12.84 -7.02
CA SER A 171 14.96 -12.82 -6.15
C SER A 171 14.64 -12.88 -4.67
N CYS A 172 13.46 -12.43 -4.24
CA CYS A 172 13.12 -12.27 -2.83
C CYS A 172 11.62 -12.45 -2.58
N LYS A 173 11.23 -13.58 -1.98
CA LYS A 173 9.82 -13.88 -1.65
C LYS A 173 9.24 -12.95 -0.58
N LYS A 174 10.07 -12.28 0.21
CA LYS A 174 9.60 -11.25 1.15
C LYS A 174 8.91 -10.09 0.44
N THR A 175 9.23 -9.83 -0.83
CA THR A 175 8.83 -8.59 -1.50
C THR A 175 7.71 -8.81 -2.52
N ILE A 176 6.57 -8.18 -2.27
CA ILE A 176 5.53 -7.93 -3.26
C ILE A 176 5.86 -6.60 -3.96
N GLN A 177 5.81 -6.61 -5.29
CA GLN A 177 5.98 -5.44 -6.14
C GLN A 177 4.62 -5.05 -6.74
N VAL A 178 4.28 -3.77 -6.61
CA VAL A 178 3.16 -3.13 -7.29
C VAL A 178 3.74 -2.23 -8.38
N SER A 179 3.49 -2.58 -9.63
CA SER A 179 4.07 -1.92 -10.81
C SER A 179 2.95 -1.25 -11.59
N MET A 180 3.10 0.03 -11.90
CA MET A 180 2.07 0.83 -12.57
C MET A 180 2.66 1.60 -13.74
N ASN A 181 1.99 1.60 -14.89
CA ASN A 181 2.40 2.39 -16.04
C ASN A 181 1.16 2.90 -16.80
N ALA A 182 1.35 3.78 -17.78
CA ALA A 182 0.26 4.15 -18.68
C ALA A 182 -0.31 2.89 -19.37
N LYS A 183 -1.63 2.83 -19.57
CA LYS A 183 -2.32 1.65 -20.13
C LYS A 183 -1.71 1.13 -21.43
N SER A 184 -1.28 2.07 -22.28
CA SER A 184 -0.68 1.82 -23.60
C SER A 184 0.74 1.28 -23.53
N LYS A 185 1.40 1.33 -22.38
CA LYS A 185 2.77 0.84 -22.18
C LYS A 185 2.76 -0.52 -21.49
N THR A 186 3.72 -1.36 -21.84
CA THR A 186 4.04 -2.57 -21.10
C THR A 186 4.93 -2.25 -19.91
N ILE A 187 4.95 -3.11 -18.90
CA ILE A 187 5.91 -3.02 -17.80
C ILE A 187 7.07 -3.95 -18.13
N THR A 188 8.29 -3.44 -17.98
CA THR A 188 9.54 -4.15 -18.24
C THR A 188 10.17 -4.59 -16.93
N TYR A 189 10.81 -5.77 -16.97
CA TYR A 189 11.35 -6.42 -15.78
C TYR A 189 12.78 -6.87 -16.03
N ASP A 190 13.64 -6.69 -15.03
CA ASP A 190 14.95 -7.34 -15.01
C ASP A 190 14.77 -8.86 -14.96
N ALA A 191 15.40 -9.56 -15.91
CA ALA A 191 15.16 -10.99 -16.11
C ALA A 191 15.58 -11.84 -14.91
N LYS A 192 16.66 -11.44 -14.21
CA LYS A 192 17.26 -12.18 -13.10
C LYS A 192 16.52 -11.95 -11.78
N THR A 193 16.27 -10.69 -11.45
CA THR A 193 15.70 -10.28 -10.16
C THR A 193 14.18 -10.25 -10.18
N GLY A 194 13.57 -10.05 -11.36
CA GLY A 194 12.15 -9.81 -11.53
C GLY A 194 11.70 -8.41 -11.13
N VAL A 195 12.63 -7.49 -10.87
CA VAL A 195 12.31 -6.10 -10.47
C VAL A 195 11.89 -5.29 -11.69
N ALA A 196 10.81 -4.51 -11.58
CA ALA A 196 10.37 -3.63 -12.66
C ALA A 196 11.36 -2.48 -12.89
N THR A 197 11.67 -2.21 -14.15
CA THR A 197 12.70 -1.25 -14.57
C THR A 197 12.13 0.07 -15.10
N ASP A 198 10.82 0.14 -15.31
CA ASP A 198 10.11 1.33 -15.75
C ASP A 198 8.79 1.53 -15.00
N GLY A 199 8.12 2.66 -15.25
CA GLY A 199 6.86 3.00 -14.58
C GLY A 199 7.02 3.46 -13.13
N TYR A 200 5.91 3.48 -12.42
CA TYR A 200 5.81 3.77 -10.99
C TYR A 200 5.77 2.44 -10.24
N ASN A 201 6.80 2.18 -9.44
CA ASN A 201 6.94 0.92 -8.72
C ASN A 201 6.99 1.19 -7.22
N GLY A 202 6.24 0.40 -6.46
CA GLY A 202 6.33 0.35 -5.01
C GLY A 202 6.32 -1.09 -4.51
N TYR A 203 6.63 -1.24 -3.22
CA TYR A 203 6.97 -2.53 -2.64
C TYR A 203 6.33 -2.69 -1.27
N ALA A 204 5.87 -3.90 -0.97
CA ALA A 204 5.36 -4.27 0.35
C ALA A 204 5.92 -5.64 0.77
N CYS A 205 5.97 -5.87 2.08
CA CYS A 205 6.34 -7.13 2.67
C CYS A 205 5.19 -8.14 2.50
N ALA A 206 5.50 -9.34 2.02
CA ALA A 206 4.56 -10.45 1.96
C ALA A 206 4.26 -10.96 3.38
N LEU A 207 3.07 -11.54 3.58
CA LEU A 207 2.76 -12.21 4.84
C LEU A 207 3.72 -13.37 5.09
N GLN A 208 4.05 -13.59 6.36
CA GLN A 208 4.88 -14.69 6.82
C GLN A 208 4.04 -15.67 7.64
N LYS A 209 4.29 -16.96 7.49
CA LYS A 209 3.75 -18.03 8.32
C LYS A 209 4.81 -19.10 8.52
N ASP A 210 4.98 -19.55 9.76
CA ASP A 210 5.97 -20.61 10.11
C ASP A 210 7.36 -20.29 9.54
N GLY A 211 7.82 -19.05 9.77
CA GLY A 211 9.12 -18.54 9.31
C GLY A 211 9.29 -18.37 7.80
N SER A 212 8.27 -18.67 6.99
CA SER A 212 8.34 -18.60 5.53
C SER A 212 7.36 -17.58 4.96
N TYR A 213 7.81 -16.80 3.99
CA TYR A 213 6.93 -15.88 3.26
C TYR A 213 5.97 -16.64 2.35
N LEU A 214 4.70 -16.26 2.41
CA LEU A 214 3.62 -16.86 1.64
C LEU A 214 3.77 -16.58 0.14
N THR A 215 3.28 -17.49 -0.69
CA THR A 215 3.40 -17.39 -2.15
C THR A 215 2.23 -16.59 -2.70
N PHE A 216 2.53 -15.51 -3.42
CA PHE A 216 1.53 -14.69 -4.10
C PHE A 216 0.63 -15.55 -5.03
N SER A 217 -0.68 -15.32 -4.94
CA SER A 217 -1.70 -16.00 -5.75
C SER A 217 -2.41 -15.03 -6.69
N GLY A 218 -2.79 -13.85 -6.19
CA GLY A 218 -3.48 -12.84 -6.95
C GLY A 218 -3.66 -11.55 -6.15
N TRP A 219 -4.32 -10.58 -6.76
CA TRP A 219 -4.60 -9.29 -6.13
C TRP A 219 -5.92 -8.69 -6.61
N THR A 220 -6.47 -7.77 -5.82
CA THR A 220 -7.64 -6.96 -6.17
C THR A 220 -7.48 -5.53 -5.68
N LYS A 221 -8.22 -4.61 -6.30
CA LYS A 221 -8.42 -3.25 -5.78
C LYS A 221 -9.45 -3.32 -4.65
N GLY A 222 -9.13 -2.73 -3.51
CA GLY A 222 -10.04 -2.64 -2.37
C GLY A 222 -10.81 -1.33 -2.35
N LYS A 223 -11.00 -0.79 -1.15
CA LYS A 223 -11.65 0.50 -0.92
C LYS A 223 -10.84 1.62 -1.58
N GLY A 224 -11.55 2.59 -2.17
CA GLY A 224 -10.95 3.82 -2.67
C GLY A 224 -11.52 5.03 -1.95
N GLU A 225 -10.65 5.97 -1.60
CA GLU A 225 -10.98 7.14 -0.78
C GLU A 225 -10.56 8.43 -1.49
N TYR A 226 -11.44 9.42 -1.44
CA TYR A 226 -11.15 10.78 -1.88
C TYR A 226 -10.82 11.70 -0.71
N SER A 227 -9.88 12.59 -0.96
CA SER A 227 -9.56 13.70 -0.05
C SER A 227 -9.20 14.93 -0.86
N ILE A 228 -9.33 16.11 -0.25
CA ILE A 228 -8.80 17.37 -0.79
C ILE A 228 -7.59 17.73 0.08
N ASN A 229 -6.45 17.98 -0.56
CA ASN A 229 -5.23 18.36 0.18
C ASN A 229 -5.13 19.88 0.37
N ASN A 230 -4.15 20.32 1.16
CA ASN A 230 -3.91 21.75 1.44
C ASN A 230 -3.60 22.60 0.18
N LYS A 231 -3.28 21.97 -0.95
CA LYS A 231 -3.08 22.62 -2.25
C LYS A 231 -4.36 22.61 -3.11
N LYS A 232 -5.51 22.27 -2.51
CA LYS A 232 -6.82 22.18 -3.16
C LYS A 232 -6.86 21.17 -4.30
N GLU A 233 -6.08 20.09 -4.19
CA GLU A 233 -6.05 19.01 -5.18
C GLU A 233 -6.86 17.81 -4.68
N ILE A 234 -7.62 17.16 -5.57
CA ILE A 234 -8.30 15.91 -5.26
C ILE A 234 -7.26 14.79 -5.27
N CYS A 235 -7.08 14.14 -4.12
CA CYS A 235 -6.21 12.99 -3.91
C CYS A 235 -7.06 11.73 -3.77
N VAL A 236 -6.62 10.65 -4.40
CA VAL A 236 -7.25 9.33 -4.35
C VAL A 236 -6.27 8.35 -3.72
N LYS A 237 -6.75 7.53 -2.77
CA LYS A 237 -6.04 6.36 -2.25
C LYS A 237 -6.87 5.13 -2.53
N VAL A 238 -6.28 4.08 -3.10
CA VAL A 238 -6.97 2.83 -3.42
C VAL A 238 -6.19 1.67 -2.81
N GLU A 239 -6.83 0.89 -1.97
CA GLU A 239 -6.24 -0.30 -1.35
C GLU A 239 -5.79 -1.33 -2.38
N VAL A 240 -4.65 -1.97 -2.12
CA VAL A 240 -4.14 -3.13 -2.86
C VAL A 240 -4.22 -4.35 -1.96
N ASN A 241 -5.14 -5.26 -2.29
CA ASN A 241 -5.40 -6.47 -1.54
C ASN A 241 -4.69 -7.65 -2.19
N ILE A 242 -3.90 -8.40 -1.42
CA ILE A 242 -3.11 -9.54 -1.88
C ILE A 242 -3.71 -10.84 -1.33
N THR A 243 -3.80 -11.85 -2.19
CA THR A 243 -4.16 -13.21 -1.81
C THR A 243 -2.97 -14.16 -1.97
N TYR A 244 -2.94 -15.18 -1.12
CA TYR A 244 -1.85 -16.14 -1.03
C TYR A 244 -2.34 -17.56 -1.34
N LYS A 245 -1.44 -18.43 -1.79
CA LYS A 245 -1.79 -19.81 -2.17
C LYS A 245 -2.06 -20.68 -0.95
N GLU A 246 -1.36 -20.41 0.14
CA GLU A 246 -1.31 -21.26 1.32
C GLU A 246 -2.43 -20.97 2.33
N VAL A 247 -2.98 -19.76 2.32
CA VAL A 247 -3.98 -19.31 3.29
C VAL A 247 -5.06 -18.46 2.61
N PRO A 248 -6.31 -18.46 3.12
CA PRO A 248 -7.38 -17.63 2.59
C PRO A 248 -7.28 -16.15 3.01
N THR A 249 -6.33 -15.82 3.89
CA THR A 249 -6.13 -14.45 4.39
C THR A 249 -5.84 -13.48 3.25
N VAL A 250 -6.57 -12.37 3.25
CA VAL A 250 -6.32 -11.23 2.38
C VAL A 250 -5.47 -10.23 3.15
N GLN A 251 -4.38 -9.79 2.55
CA GLN A 251 -3.54 -8.72 3.10
C GLN A 251 -3.83 -7.41 2.37
N THR A 252 -4.22 -6.36 3.09
CA THR A 252 -4.19 -5.00 2.57
C THR A 252 -2.74 -4.50 2.60
N ALA A 253 -2.02 -4.70 1.49
CA ALA A 253 -0.57 -4.47 1.44
C ALA A 253 -0.20 -2.97 1.48
N GLY A 254 -1.13 -2.10 1.11
CA GLY A 254 -0.94 -0.66 1.04
C GLY A 254 -1.91 -0.02 0.05
N HIS A 255 -1.55 1.15 -0.46
CA HIS A 255 -2.41 1.96 -1.29
C HIS A 255 -1.71 2.44 -2.56
N ILE A 256 -2.39 2.34 -3.70
CA ILE A 256 -2.10 3.17 -4.86
C ILE A 256 -2.61 4.57 -4.55
N VAL A 257 -1.74 5.57 -4.65
CA VAL A 257 -2.05 6.97 -4.38
C VAL A 257 -1.82 7.78 -5.63
N PHE A 258 -2.79 8.60 -6.01
CA PHE A 258 -2.67 9.51 -7.14
C PHE A 258 -3.52 10.75 -6.95
N LYS A 259 -3.28 11.77 -7.77
CA LYS A 259 -4.09 12.99 -7.79
C LYS A 259 -4.90 13.06 -9.06
N LEU A 260 -6.05 13.72 -9.02
CA LEU A 260 -6.83 13.98 -10.21
C LEU A 260 -6.41 15.30 -10.87
N SER A 261 -6.62 15.35 -12.17
CA SER A 261 -6.69 16.57 -12.97
C SER A 261 -7.97 16.52 -13.79
N PHE A 262 -8.52 17.67 -14.15
CA PHE A 262 -9.77 17.75 -14.90
C PHE A 262 -9.53 18.50 -16.21
N ARG A 263 -9.99 17.92 -17.33
CA ARG A 263 -9.95 18.53 -18.66
C ARG A 263 -11.07 17.91 -19.49
N ASP A 264 -11.61 18.66 -20.45
CA ASP A 264 -12.61 18.15 -21.40
C ASP A 264 -13.80 17.42 -20.73
N GLY A 265 -14.24 17.94 -19.58
CA GLY A 265 -15.36 17.36 -18.82
C GLY A 265 -15.06 16.05 -18.09
N LYS A 266 -13.79 15.64 -17.96
CA LYS A 266 -13.40 14.34 -17.40
C LYS A 266 -12.22 14.43 -16.45
N PHE A 267 -12.21 13.53 -15.47
CA PHE A 267 -11.09 13.32 -14.57
C PHE A 267 -10.02 12.39 -15.17
N TYR A 268 -8.77 12.73 -14.91
CA TYR A 268 -7.57 12.00 -15.33
C TYR A 268 -6.57 11.90 -14.20
N VAL A 269 -5.71 10.89 -14.24
CA VAL A 269 -4.55 10.85 -13.36
C VAL A 269 -3.65 12.04 -13.67
N LYS A 270 -3.37 12.87 -12.66
CA LYS A 270 -2.44 13.98 -12.78
C LYS A 270 -1.04 13.45 -13.04
N ASN A 271 -0.38 14.00 -14.06
CA ASN A 271 0.97 13.58 -14.42
C ASN A 271 1.93 13.64 -13.22
N LYS A 272 2.78 12.62 -13.08
CA LYS A 272 3.76 12.47 -11.98
C LYS A 272 3.17 12.49 -10.56
N SER A 273 1.90 12.13 -10.40
CA SER A 273 1.26 12.07 -9.08
C SER A 273 1.12 10.65 -8.51
N MET A 274 1.35 9.64 -9.33
CA MET A 274 1.13 8.25 -8.96
C MET A 274 2.26 7.71 -8.09
N ASN A 275 1.89 6.99 -7.04
CA ASN A 275 2.80 6.25 -6.19
C ASN A 275 2.08 5.04 -5.58
N PHE A 276 2.84 4.08 -5.06
CA PHE A 276 2.32 3.09 -4.12
C PHE A 276 2.97 3.32 -2.76
N THR A 277 2.15 3.31 -1.71
CA THR A 277 2.59 3.41 -0.32
C THR A 277 2.17 2.16 0.43
N ALA A 278 3.13 1.37 0.89
CA ALA A 278 2.86 0.19 1.72
C ALA A 278 2.21 0.59 3.04
N ALA A 279 1.40 -0.30 3.63
CA ALA A 279 1.01 -0.18 5.02
C ALA A 279 2.25 -0.23 5.92
N ASP A 280 2.21 0.43 7.08
CA ASP A 280 3.39 0.66 7.91
C ASP A 280 4.04 -0.64 8.39
N GLU A 281 3.21 -1.62 8.76
CA GLU A 281 3.60 -2.97 9.15
C GLU A 281 4.17 -3.82 8.00
N TYR A 282 3.98 -3.39 6.75
CA TYR A 282 4.42 -4.09 5.55
C TYR A 282 5.47 -3.29 4.76
N ARG A 283 6.11 -2.29 5.38
CA ARG A 283 7.22 -1.57 4.73
C ARG A 283 8.37 -2.52 4.44
N VAL A 284 8.97 -2.35 3.27
CA VAL A 284 10.16 -3.09 2.83
C VAL A 284 11.09 -2.14 2.09
N SER A 285 12.38 -2.45 2.07
CA SER A 285 13.35 -1.66 1.32
C SER A 285 13.10 -1.75 -0.19
N ASP A 286 13.34 -0.64 -0.90
CA ASP A 286 13.27 -0.64 -2.36
C ASP A 286 14.39 -1.53 -2.95
N PRO A 287 14.07 -2.62 -3.65
CA PRO A 287 15.06 -3.54 -4.23
C PRO A 287 15.90 -2.89 -5.33
N ARG A 288 15.45 -1.78 -5.92
CA ARG A 288 16.21 -1.06 -6.97
C ARG A 288 17.43 -0.33 -6.43
N THR A 289 17.48 -0.07 -5.12
CA THR A 289 18.66 0.51 -4.45
C THR A 289 19.68 -0.56 -4.05
N ALA A 290 19.56 -1.78 -4.57
CA ALA A 290 20.55 -2.82 -4.34
C ALA A 290 21.92 -2.43 -4.93
N GLN A 291 22.98 -2.54 -4.13
CA GLN A 291 24.36 -2.28 -4.58
C GLN A 291 25.06 -3.57 -5.01
N THR A 292 25.99 -3.47 -5.96
CA THR A 292 26.82 -4.60 -6.42
C THR A 292 28.21 -4.67 -5.78
N ALA A 293 28.76 -3.57 -5.28
CA ALA A 293 30.06 -3.56 -4.62
C ALA A 293 30.01 -4.33 -3.28
N PRO A 294 30.90 -5.31 -3.07
CA PRO A 294 30.98 -6.05 -1.82
C PRO A 294 31.67 -5.22 -0.74
N TRP A 295 31.22 -5.38 0.49
CA TRP A 295 31.91 -4.93 1.70
C TRP A 295 31.67 -5.98 2.79
N SER A 296 32.52 -5.97 3.81
CA SER A 296 32.37 -6.83 4.97
C SER A 296 32.87 -6.20 6.25
N TYR A 297 32.43 -6.78 7.35
CA TYR A 297 32.75 -6.36 8.70
C TYR A 297 32.71 -7.55 9.65
N GLY A 298 33.72 -7.69 10.49
CA GLY A 298 33.80 -8.76 11.48
C GLY A 298 34.00 -8.25 12.90
N GLU A 299 33.35 -8.90 13.86
CA GLU A 299 33.57 -8.73 15.29
C GLU A 299 33.91 -10.09 15.90
N THR A 300 35.10 -10.20 16.48
CA THR A 300 35.55 -11.41 17.17
C THR A 300 35.34 -11.27 18.67
N ASN A 301 34.63 -12.23 19.25
CA ASN A 301 34.37 -12.29 20.69
C ASN A 301 35.65 -12.70 21.44
N THR A 302 36.16 -11.84 22.31
CA THR A 302 37.35 -12.11 23.13
C THR A 302 37.03 -12.75 24.48
N ASP A 303 35.75 -12.91 24.82
CA ASP A 303 35.34 -13.51 26.10
C ASP A 303 35.69 -15.01 26.12
N PRO A 304 36.58 -15.47 27.01
CA PRO A 304 36.92 -16.88 27.13
C PRO A 304 35.83 -17.70 27.84
N ARG A 305 34.83 -17.07 28.48
CA ARG A 305 33.81 -17.79 29.25
C ARG A 305 32.98 -18.67 28.31
N SER A 306 33.00 -19.97 28.59
CA SER A 306 32.15 -21.00 28.00
C SER A 306 31.29 -21.71 29.05
N ASP A 307 31.25 -21.18 30.28
CA ASP A 307 30.76 -21.84 31.49
C ASP A 307 29.23 -21.76 31.62
N TYR A 308 28.56 -21.85 30.47
CA TYR A 308 27.11 -21.94 30.39
C TYR A 308 26.71 -23.40 30.57
N SER A 309 25.77 -23.64 31.49
CA SER A 309 25.13 -24.96 31.63
C SER A 309 24.29 -25.29 30.41
N ASP A 310 23.71 -24.28 29.76
CA ASP A 310 23.03 -24.40 28.48
C ASP A 310 23.98 -24.03 27.34
N ARG A 311 24.05 -24.89 26.33
CA ARG A 311 24.90 -24.70 25.14
C ARG A 311 24.08 -24.47 23.88
N VAL A 312 22.76 -24.41 24.00
CA VAL A 312 21.87 -24.00 22.93
C VAL A 312 21.77 -22.48 22.95
N ILE A 313 22.05 -21.86 21.82
CA ILE A 313 21.85 -20.44 21.55
C ILE A 313 20.42 -20.31 21.04
N ASP A 314 19.50 -19.92 21.91
CA ASP A 314 18.08 -19.76 21.59
C ASP A 314 17.59 -18.32 21.77
N TRP A 315 18.40 -17.43 22.37
CA TRP A 315 18.03 -16.04 22.51
C TRP A 315 19.21 -15.08 22.34
N ILE A 316 19.22 -14.33 21.24
CA ILE A 316 20.14 -13.22 20.97
C ILE A 316 19.34 -11.92 20.86
N LYS A 317 19.80 -10.90 21.57
CA LYS A 317 19.52 -9.50 21.30
C LYS A 317 20.84 -8.74 21.42
N TYR A 318 21.40 -8.34 20.30
CA TYR A 318 22.72 -7.73 20.22
C TYR A 318 22.69 -6.49 19.33
N SER A 319 23.40 -5.42 19.70
CA SER A 319 23.45 -4.21 18.91
C SER A 319 24.87 -3.67 18.83
N THR A 320 25.29 -3.30 17.62
CA THR A 320 26.60 -2.70 17.39
C THR A 320 26.48 -1.47 16.50
N LYS A 321 27.33 -0.47 16.76
CA LYS A 321 27.47 0.71 15.90
C LYS A 321 28.54 0.44 14.87
N TYR A 322 28.18 0.69 13.62
CA TYR A 322 29.08 0.49 12.50
C TYR A 322 29.99 1.71 12.31
N LYS A 323 31.29 1.45 12.13
CA LYS A 323 32.27 2.47 11.73
C LYS A 323 32.80 2.10 10.36
N SER A 324 32.53 2.92 9.35
CA SER A 324 32.87 2.65 7.94
C SER A 324 34.34 2.31 7.68
N ASP A 325 35.23 2.79 8.53
CA ASP A 325 36.68 2.69 8.33
C ASP A 325 37.29 1.44 8.99
N VAL A 326 36.46 0.61 9.65
CA VAL A 326 36.89 -0.59 10.37
C VAL A 326 36.26 -1.82 9.72
N SER A 327 37.08 -2.71 9.17
CA SER A 327 36.62 -3.98 8.57
C SER A 327 36.62 -5.15 9.54
N GLU A 328 37.42 -5.09 10.60
CA GLU A 328 37.50 -6.12 11.64
C GLU A 328 37.76 -5.46 12.99
N GLN A 329 37.09 -5.95 14.03
CA GLN A 329 37.38 -5.57 15.41
C GLN A 329 37.26 -6.77 16.37
N SER A 330 37.79 -6.59 17.58
CA SER A 330 37.71 -7.56 18.67
C SER A 330 37.04 -6.89 19.86
N MET A 331 36.07 -7.57 20.46
CA MET A 331 35.32 -7.06 21.61
C MET A 331 34.87 -8.20 22.52
N SER A 332 34.68 -7.90 23.80
CA SER A 332 34.18 -8.87 24.76
C SER A 332 32.65 -8.82 24.80
N PHE A 333 31.99 -9.97 24.67
CA PHE A 333 30.53 -10.08 24.87
C PHE A 333 30.15 -10.41 26.33
N ALA A 334 31.11 -10.47 27.26
CA ALA A 334 30.89 -10.96 28.62
C ALA A 334 29.80 -10.21 29.43
N GLU A 335 29.49 -8.97 29.06
CA GLU A 335 28.47 -8.14 29.73
C GLU A 335 27.07 -8.32 29.11
N GLU A 336 26.95 -8.85 27.90
CA GLU A 336 25.69 -8.99 27.16
C GLU A 336 24.74 -9.96 27.84
N MET A 337 23.51 -9.61 28.18
CA MET A 337 22.63 -10.51 28.94
C MET A 337 21.97 -11.62 28.10
N THR A 338 22.51 -11.94 26.92
CA THR A 338 21.93 -12.87 25.93
C THR A 338 22.93 -13.94 25.51
N ASP A 339 22.49 -14.93 24.73
CA ASP A 339 23.33 -16.05 24.27
C ASP A 339 24.35 -15.66 23.20
N ILE A 340 24.43 -14.37 22.85
CA ILE A 340 25.52 -13.84 22.01
C ILE A 340 26.90 -14.16 22.59
N ARG A 341 27.00 -14.38 23.91
CA ARG A 341 28.23 -14.86 24.57
C ARG A 341 28.69 -16.23 24.08
N GLY A 342 27.77 -17.08 23.63
CA GLY A 342 28.02 -18.36 22.95
C GLY A 342 28.48 -18.21 21.50
N VAL A 343 28.48 -16.99 20.95
CA VAL A 343 28.97 -16.69 19.59
C VAL A 343 30.43 -16.26 19.64
N ARG A 344 31.24 -16.88 18.79
CA ARG A 344 32.67 -16.58 18.58
C ARG A 344 32.88 -15.38 17.67
N ARG A 345 32.06 -15.26 16.62
CA ARG A 345 32.22 -14.20 15.61
C ARG A 345 30.89 -13.75 15.04
N VAL A 346 30.72 -12.44 14.94
CA VAL A 346 29.70 -11.79 14.11
C VAL A 346 30.39 -11.35 12.82
N TYR A 347 29.84 -11.71 11.66
CA TYR A 347 30.36 -11.32 10.37
C TYR A 347 29.22 -10.79 9.49
N VAL A 348 29.36 -9.56 9.00
CA VAL A 348 28.33 -8.88 8.22
C VAL A 348 28.90 -8.55 6.85
N THR A 349 28.09 -8.73 5.82
CA THR A 349 28.41 -8.34 4.45
C THR A 349 27.30 -7.46 3.88
N ASN A 350 27.46 -7.04 2.63
CA ASN A 350 26.39 -6.36 1.92
C ASN A 350 25.08 -7.17 1.78
N SER A 351 25.10 -8.51 1.92
CA SER A 351 23.95 -9.36 1.56
C SER A 351 23.55 -10.40 2.61
N TYR A 352 24.33 -10.53 3.68
CA TYR A 352 24.03 -11.46 4.76
C TYR A 352 24.82 -11.12 6.02
N LEU A 353 24.34 -11.67 7.13
CA LEU A 353 24.99 -11.73 8.43
C LEU A 353 25.26 -13.19 8.80
N GLU A 354 26.39 -13.46 9.44
CA GLU A 354 26.80 -14.75 9.96
C GLU A 354 27.18 -14.66 11.43
N LEU A 355 26.66 -15.59 12.23
CA LEU A 355 27.05 -15.83 13.61
C LEU A 355 27.73 -17.20 13.67
N THR A 356 29.00 -17.22 14.07
CA THR A 356 29.75 -18.46 14.26
C THR A 356 29.73 -18.83 15.74
N ALA A 357 29.24 -20.01 16.09
CA ALA A 357 29.21 -20.49 17.46
C ALA A 357 30.64 -20.68 18.04
N LYS A 358 30.77 -20.59 19.36
CA LYS A 358 31.92 -21.11 20.10
C LYS A 358 31.90 -22.64 20.09
N ASP A 359 33.05 -23.25 20.38
CA ASP A 359 33.17 -24.71 20.41
C ASP A 359 32.18 -25.31 21.43
N GLY A 360 31.38 -26.27 20.97
CA GLY A 360 30.37 -26.95 21.77
C GLY A 360 29.02 -26.23 21.91
N PHE A 361 28.84 -25.05 21.32
CA PHE A 361 27.55 -24.36 21.23
C PHE A 361 26.84 -24.68 19.91
N SER A 362 25.51 -24.65 19.91
CA SER A 362 24.65 -24.83 18.74
C SER A 362 23.47 -23.86 18.74
N PHE A 363 22.91 -23.52 17.58
CA PHE A 363 21.76 -22.63 17.43
C PHE A 363 20.43 -23.42 17.50
N ASP A 364 19.43 -22.89 18.20
CA ASP A 364 18.09 -23.49 18.21
C ASP A 364 17.49 -23.47 16.79
N THR A 365 17.35 -24.64 16.16
CA THR A 365 16.72 -24.72 14.83
C THR A 365 15.22 -24.43 14.86
N GLY A 366 14.59 -24.44 16.04
CA GLY A 366 13.19 -24.08 16.27
C GLY A 366 12.92 -22.59 15.98
N ALA A 367 13.75 -21.70 16.52
CA ALA A 367 13.68 -20.25 16.27
C ALA A 367 13.65 -19.92 14.78
N ARG A 368 14.53 -20.56 13.99
CA ARG A 368 14.55 -20.45 12.52
C ARG A 368 13.24 -20.92 11.87
N ARG A 369 12.64 -22.02 12.35
CA ARG A 369 11.39 -22.56 11.80
C ARG A 369 10.19 -21.68 12.17
N ARG A 370 10.24 -20.99 13.30
CA ARG A 370 9.19 -20.06 13.73
C ARG A 370 9.33 -18.68 13.08
N GLY A 371 10.49 -18.37 12.48
CA GLY A 371 10.75 -17.04 11.91
C GLY A 371 11.22 -16.03 12.94
N GLU A 372 11.69 -16.50 14.10
CA GLU A 372 12.14 -15.66 15.21
C GLU A 372 13.57 -15.19 14.92
N PHE A 373 13.74 -14.36 13.90
CA PHE A 373 15.00 -13.71 13.59
C PHE A 373 14.74 -12.37 12.89
N SER A 374 15.52 -11.35 13.23
CA SER A 374 15.50 -10.07 12.52
C SER A 374 16.88 -9.44 12.52
N VAL A 375 17.12 -8.60 11.52
CA VAL A 375 18.35 -7.79 11.42
C VAL A 375 17.89 -6.37 11.13
N VAL A 376 17.94 -5.51 12.13
CA VAL A 376 17.44 -4.14 12.03
C VAL A 376 18.61 -3.19 11.80
N ILE A 377 18.54 -2.39 10.73
CA ILE A 377 19.53 -1.34 10.46
C ILE A 377 18.96 0.05 10.70
N ASN A 378 19.84 0.98 11.04
CA ASN A 378 19.56 2.40 11.08
C ASN A 378 20.33 3.13 9.96
N ARG A 379 19.65 4.02 9.23
CA ARG A 379 20.20 4.77 8.08
C ARG A 379 20.66 6.21 8.41
N GLY A 380 20.84 6.55 9.68
CA GLY A 380 21.20 7.90 10.14
C GLY A 380 20.01 8.81 10.44
N SER A 381 18.77 8.30 10.32
CA SER A 381 17.53 8.89 10.84
C SER A 381 16.98 8.03 11.98
N ASP A 382 15.92 8.45 12.67
CA ASP A 382 15.24 7.60 13.66
C ASP A 382 14.52 6.37 13.03
N GLU A 383 14.58 6.22 11.71
CA GLU A 383 13.93 5.11 11.01
C GLU A 383 14.77 3.83 11.07
N GLN A 384 14.14 2.77 11.55
CA GLN A 384 14.67 1.43 11.66
C GLN A 384 14.05 0.52 10.60
N TYR A 385 14.86 -0.34 9.99
CA TYR A 385 14.42 -1.23 8.92
C TYR A 385 14.89 -2.65 9.17
N ASP A 386 13.98 -3.62 9.23
CA ASP A 386 14.34 -5.04 9.24
C ASP A 386 14.67 -5.53 7.82
N ILE A 387 15.93 -5.90 7.63
CA ILE A 387 16.49 -6.33 6.36
C ILE A 387 16.60 -7.85 6.25
N ALA A 388 16.26 -8.60 7.30
CA ALA A 388 16.34 -10.06 7.28
C ALA A 388 15.35 -10.66 6.26
N TYR A 389 15.76 -11.77 5.64
CA TYR A 389 14.93 -12.51 4.68
C TYR A 389 14.88 -14.01 4.99
N THR A 390 16.03 -14.69 5.06
CA THR A 390 16.08 -16.13 5.35
C THR A 390 17.19 -16.44 6.33
N ALA A 391 16.97 -17.43 7.19
CA ALA A 391 17.97 -17.92 8.13
C ALA A 391 18.32 -19.39 7.83
N LYS A 392 19.60 -19.74 7.91
CA LYS A 392 20.09 -21.10 7.72
C LYS A 392 21.19 -21.39 8.74
N VAL A 393 21.06 -22.51 9.46
CA VAL A 393 22.13 -23.07 10.28
C VAL A 393 22.88 -24.12 9.45
N THR A 394 24.20 -24.03 9.44
CA THR A 394 25.10 -24.99 8.78
C THR A 394 26.25 -25.34 9.70
N GLU A 395 26.77 -26.55 9.60
CA GLU A 395 28.00 -26.95 10.30
C GLU A 395 29.19 -26.85 9.35
N ILE A 396 30.26 -26.18 9.80
CA ILE A 396 31.52 -26.04 9.08
C ILE A 396 32.64 -26.46 10.04
N ASN A 397 33.34 -27.55 9.73
CA ASN A 397 34.44 -28.09 10.53
C ASN A 397 34.07 -28.32 12.01
N GLY A 398 32.86 -28.83 12.28
CA GLY A 398 32.39 -29.08 13.65
C GLY A 398 31.92 -27.84 14.41
N THR A 399 31.86 -26.66 13.77
CA THR A 399 31.31 -25.43 14.32
C THR A 399 30.03 -25.06 13.61
N GLU A 400 28.96 -24.75 14.36
CA GLU A 400 27.73 -24.22 13.75
C GLU A 400 27.87 -22.76 13.36
N VAL A 401 27.29 -22.43 12.20
CA VAL A 401 27.19 -21.09 11.65
C VAL A 401 25.73 -20.82 11.31
N LEU A 402 25.15 -19.80 11.94
CA LEU A 402 23.87 -19.23 11.56
C LEU A 402 24.11 -18.13 10.53
N ARG A 403 23.59 -18.30 9.32
CA ARG A 403 23.56 -17.27 8.28
C ARG A 403 22.15 -16.69 8.15
N ILE A 404 22.00 -15.39 8.34
CA ILE A 404 20.79 -14.61 8.03
C ILE A 404 21.06 -13.83 6.73
N SER A 405 20.38 -14.19 5.65
CA SER A 405 20.47 -13.48 4.37
C SER A 405 19.56 -12.26 4.39
N PHE A 406 20.01 -11.19 3.74
CA PHE A 406 19.24 -9.96 3.60
C PHE A 406 18.29 -10.03 2.40
N ASP A 407 17.28 -9.16 2.38
CA ASP A 407 16.30 -9.07 1.30
C ASP A 407 16.85 -8.45 0.00
N LYS A 408 17.90 -7.63 0.11
CA LYS A 408 18.73 -7.13 -0.99
C LYS A 408 20.18 -6.93 -0.54
N ALA A 409 21.04 -6.56 -1.49
CA ALA A 409 22.37 -6.09 -1.17
C ALA A 409 22.33 -4.61 -0.72
N TYR A 410 22.87 -4.32 0.45
CA TYR A 410 22.86 -2.99 1.06
C TYR A 410 24.20 -2.27 0.87
N PRO A 411 24.17 -0.96 0.55
CA PRO A 411 25.39 -0.17 0.58
C PRO A 411 25.86 0.03 2.02
N GLN A 412 27.18 0.05 2.21
CA GLN A 412 27.80 0.26 3.51
C GLN A 412 27.33 1.57 4.16
N SER A 413 27.09 2.61 3.34
CA SER A 413 26.59 3.93 3.79
C SER A 413 25.18 3.91 4.37
N GLU A 414 24.38 2.86 4.14
CA GLU A 414 23.04 2.72 4.74
C GLU A 414 23.09 2.07 6.13
N ILE A 415 24.25 1.59 6.59
CA ILE A 415 24.36 0.80 7.82
C ILE A 415 25.15 1.59 8.86
N HIS A 416 24.46 2.30 9.74
CA HIS A 416 25.07 3.04 10.85
C HIS A 416 25.10 2.23 12.14
N SER A 417 24.11 1.37 12.32
CA SER A 417 24.06 0.37 13.40
C SER A 417 23.31 -0.84 12.92
N ILE A 418 23.59 -1.97 13.56
CA ILE A 418 22.91 -3.24 13.34
C ILE A 418 22.41 -3.74 14.69
N GLU A 419 21.13 -4.07 14.77
CA GLU A 419 20.55 -4.88 15.83
C GLU A 419 20.22 -6.27 15.29
N ILE A 420 20.66 -7.30 16.00
CA ILE A 420 20.47 -8.70 15.67
C ILE A 420 19.54 -9.29 16.72
N ASN A 421 18.44 -9.89 16.27
CA ASN A 421 17.55 -10.67 17.11
C ASN A 421 17.50 -12.12 16.60
N TYR A 422 17.57 -13.09 17.51
CA TYR A 422 17.40 -14.51 17.22
C TYR A 422 16.66 -15.20 18.37
N GLY A 423 15.62 -15.94 18.05
CA GLY A 423 14.70 -16.58 18.97
C GLY A 423 13.85 -15.61 19.78
N ALA A 424 12.99 -16.18 20.63
CA ALA A 424 12.05 -15.45 21.48
C ALA A 424 12.32 -15.80 22.94
N LYS A 425 12.21 -14.79 23.82
CA LYS A 425 12.25 -14.98 25.26
C LYS A 425 10.85 -14.92 25.85
#